data_AF-A0A5D2MYF1-F1
#
_entry.id   AF-A0A5D2MYF1-F1
#
_cell.length_a   1.000
_cell.length_b   1.000
_cell.length_c   1.000
_cell.angle_alpha   90.00
_cell.angle_beta   90.00
_cell.angle_gamma   90.00
#
_symmetry.space_group_name_H-M   'P 1'
#
loop_
_entity.id
_entity.type
_entity.pdbx_description
1 polymer ?
#
loop_
_entity_poly.entity_id
_entity_poly.type
_entity_poly.pdbx_seq_one_letter_code
_entity_poly.pdbx_strand_id
1 'polypeptide(L)'
;MEVRSENNIQVRCDKIPSQLIPRTRLQVWFFRVCSSILLWTCLIQLLAVCELWHPRLLTGLTNRIPWTSRPPLRLQHSLHSPPPLPPPRNYRSNGFLKVSCNGGLNQMRAAICDMVIVARLLNLTLVVPELDKTSFWADPSDFGDIFDVSHFIDSLRDEVRIIKRLPKKFSRKYGFQAFQMSPVSWSNEKYYLEQILPLFSKHKVVHFNRTDTRLANNGIQLDLQKLRCRVNFQGLKFTPEIETLGYKLVRILQDKGPFVALHLRYEMDMLAFSGCTHGCTVEEAEELKRLRYAYPWWREKEIMSEERRQQGLCPLTPEEATLVLQALGFDKETQIYIASGEIYGSERRLASLRAAFPHIVRF
;
A
#
# COMPACT_ATOMS: atom_id res chain seq x y z
N MET A 1 -117.42 19.71 29.65
CA MET A 1 -117.71 20.56 30.81
C MET A 1 -116.39 20.88 31.48
N GLU A 2 -116.07 22.16 31.53
CA GLU A 2 -114.91 22.75 32.21
C GLU A 2 -114.91 22.43 33.70
N VAL A 3 -113.71 22.21 34.27
CA VAL A 3 -113.28 22.87 35.51
C VAL A 3 -111.77 23.16 35.40
N ARG A 4 -111.39 24.32 35.95
CA ARG A 4 -110.18 25.12 35.81
C ARG A 4 -109.28 25.03 37.07
N SER A 5 -108.02 25.47 36.91
CA SER A 5 -107.03 25.90 37.94
C SER A 5 -106.36 24.78 38.77
N GLU A 6 -105.08 24.81 39.15
CA GLU A 6 -104.08 25.89 39.21
C GLU A 6 -102.64 25.33 39.38
N ASN A 7 -101.66 26.05 38.82
CA ASN A 7 -100.24 26.25 39.19
C ASN A 7 -99.37 25.14 39.83
N ASN A 8 -98.20 24.87 39.20
CA ASN A 8 -96.90 25.14 39.83
C ASN A 8 -95.68 25.08 38.86
N ILE A 9 -95.03 26.24 38.71
CA ILE A 9 -93.58 26.54 38.70
C ILE A 9 -92.60 25.64 37.89
N GLN A 10 -92.19 26.19 36.75
CA GLN A 10 -90.81 26.53 36.33
C GLN A 10 -89.68 25.49 36.50
N VAL A 11 -89.06 25.09 35.38
CA VAL A 11 -87.73 25.56 34.93
C VAL A 11 -87.44 24.93 33.56
N ARG A 12 -87.28 25.81 32.56
CA ARG A 12 -86.77 25.51 31.22
C ARG A 12 -85.25 25.66 31.27
N CYS A 13 -84.51 24.66 30.82
CA CYS A 13 -83.10 24.85 30.44
C CYS A 13 -82.89 24.22 29.07
N ASP A 14 -82.74 25.08 28.07
CA ASP A 14 -82.49 24.74 26.69
C ASP A 14 -81.12 24.04 26.56
N LYS A 15 -81.05 23.06 25.67
CA LYS A 15 -79.82 22.31 25.34
C LYS A 15 -78.79 23.26 24.70
N ILE A 16 -77.68 23.49 25.40
CA ILE A 16 -76.46 24.05 24.81
C ILE A 16 -75.64 22.89 24.22
N PRO A 17 -75.24 22.92 22.94
CA PRO A 17 -74.37 21.90 22.37
C PRO A 17 -72.97 22.00 22.97
N SER A 18 -72.44 20.89 23.47
CA SER A 18 -71.05 20.74 23.89
C SER A 18 -70.12 21.02 22.70
N GLN A 19 -69.31 22.06 22.83
CA GLN A 19 -68.26 22.43 21.87
C GLN A 19 -67.20 21.31 21.82
N LEU A 20 -67.13 20.62 20.68
CA LEU A 20 -65.97 19.82 20.29
C LEU A 20 -64.83 20.80 19.97
N ILE A 21 -63.85 20.89 20.87
CA ILE A 21 -62.61 21.66 20.63
C ILE A 21 -61.85 20.98 19.49
N PRO A 22 -61.63 21.63 18.34
CA PRO A 22 -60.85 21.05 17.25
C PRO A 22 -59.37 21.14 17.66
N ARG A 23 -58.83 20.04 18.20
CA ARG A 23 -57.37 19.89 18.36
C ARG A 23 -56.74 20.02 16.98
N THR A 24 -56.04 21.12 16.73
CA THR A 24 -55.39 21.37 15.45
C THR A 24 -54.40 20.24 15.18
N ARG A 25 -54.42 19.67 13.97
CA ARG A 25 -53.48 18.59 13.55
C ARG A 25 -52.02 18.93 13.87
N LEU A 26 -51.67 20.23 13.90
CA LEU A 26 -50.37 20.74 14.30
C LEU A 26 -49.99 20.40 15.75
N GLN A 27 -50.90 20.49 16.72
CA GLN A 27 -50.59 20.16 18.11
C GLN A 27 -50.31 18.67 18.28
N VAL A 28 -51.07 17.80 17.62
CA VAL A 28 -50.84 16.34 17.65
C VAL A 28 -49.50 16.00 16.99
N TRP A 29 -49.16 16.68 15.88
CA TRP A 29 -47.86 16.53 15.23
C TRP A 29 -46.71 17.01 16.12
N PHE A 30 -46.88 18.17 16.76
CA PHE A 30 -45.89 18.73 17.68
C PHE A 30 -45.63 17.81 18.87
N PHE A 31 -46.68 17.30 19.53
CA PHE A 31 -46.53 16.34 20.60
C PHE A 31 -45.84 15.05 20.12
N ARG A 32 -46.20 14.50 18.95
CA ARG A 32 -45.54 13.31 18.40
C ARG A 32 -44.06 13.53 18.09
N VAL A 33 -43.70 14.69 17.55
CA VAL A 33 -42.30 15.04 17.29
C VAL A 33 -41.54 15.22 18.62
N CYS A 34 -42.08 15.98 19.56
CA CYS A 34 -41.44 16.18 20.86
C CYS A 34 -41.29 14.88 21.65
N SER A 35 -42.31 14.01 21.66
CA SER A 35 -42.23 12.68 22.28
C SER A 35 -41.22 11.79 21.58
N SER A 36 -41.13 11.84 20.25
CA SER A 36 -40.15 11.04 19.50
C SER A 36 -38.72 11.51 19.76
N ILE A 37 -38.49 12.82 19.84
CA ILE A 37 -37.19 13.40 20.20
C ILE A 37 -36.82 12.99 21.62
N LEU A 38 -37.74 13.10 22.58
CA LEU A 38 -37.50 12.70 23.98
C LEU A 38 -37.19 11.20 24.13
N LEU A 39 -37.89 10.34 23.39
CA LEU A 39 -37.63 8.90 23.38
C LEU A 39 -36.26 8.60 22.75
N TRP A 40 -35.89 9.28 21.67
CA TRP A 40 -34.59 9.12 21.04
C TRP A 40 -33.44 9.66 21.90
N THR A 41 -33.63 10.78 22.59
CA THR A 41 -32.60 11.31 23.50
C THR A 41 -32.44 10.41 24.73
N CYS A 42 -33.53 9.89 25.30
CA CYS A 42 -33.47 8.87 26.35
C CYS A 42 -32.76 7.60 25.87
N LEU A 43 -33.07 7.11 24.67
CA LEU A 43 -32.43 5.91 24.11
C LEU A 43 -30.92 6.12 23.90
N ILE A 44 -30.52 7.28 23.36
CA ILE A 44 -29.10 7.62 23.16
C ILE A 44 -28.38 7.73 24.51
N GLN A 45 -28.98 8.37 25.51
CA GLN A 45 -28.40 8.46 26.85
C GLN A 45 -28.28 7.08 27.50
N LEU A 46 -29.28 6.21 27.34
CA LEU A 46 -29.26 4.86 27.89
C LEU A 46 -28.20 3.97 27.21
N LEU A 47 -28.02 4.12 25.89
CA LEU A 47 -26.93 3.47 25.14
C LEU A 47 -25.56 3.99 25.56
N ALA A 48 -25.41 5.31 25.74
CA ALA A 48 -24.15 5.91 26.22
C ALA A 48 -23.80 5.45 27.65
N VAL A 49 -24.79 5.34 28.54
CA VAL A 49 -24.60 4.81 29.90
C VAL A 49 -24.30 3.31 29.88
N CYS A 50 -24.94 2.53 28.99
CA CYS A 50 -24.60 1.11 28.80
C CYS A 50 -23.18 0.91 28.27
N GLU A 51 -22.71 1.74 27.32
CA GLU A 51 -21.33 1.74 26.84
C GLU A 51 -20.33 2.09 27.96
N LEU A 52 -20.70 3.03 28.84
CA LEU A 52 -19.84 3.44 29.96
C LEU A 52 -19.74 2.36 31.05
N TRP A 53 -20.83 1.65 31.35
CA TRP A 53 -20.86 0.62 32.38
C TRP A 53 -20.39 -0.75 31.90
N HIS A 54 -20.70 -1.16 30.67
CA HIS A 54 -20.34 -2.47 30.10
C HIS A 54 -19.90 -2.36 28.61
N PRO A 55 -18.63 -2.03 28.32
CA PRO A 55 -18.12 -1.86 26.95
C PRO A 55 -18.06 -3.17 26.11
N ARG A 56 -18.58 -4.30 26.63
CA ARG A 56 -18.49 -5.64 26.01
C ARG A 56 -19.80 -6.14 25.39
N LEU A 57 -20.92 -5.45 25.55
CA LEU A 57 -22.23 -5.98 25.15
C LEU A 57 -22.54 -5.79 23.65
N LEU A 58 -22.02 -4.74 23.01
CA LEU A 58 -22.23 -4.46 21.58
C LEU A 58 -21.01 -4.80 20.70
N THR A 59 -19.82 -4.96 21.28
CA THR A 59 -18.61 -5.43 20.58
C THR A 59 -18.66 -6.92 20.22
N GLY A 60 -19.56 -7.70 20.83
CA GLY A 60 -19.75 -9.12 20.56
C GLY A 60 -20.44 -9.46 19.24
N LEU A 61 -21.12 -8.49 18.59
CA LEU A 61 -21.90 -8.73 17.37
C LEU A 61 -21.18 -8.38 16.06
N THR A 62 -20.08 -7.63 16.09
CA THR A 62 -19.41 -7.15 14.86
C THR A 62 -17.95 -7.59 14.70
N ASN A 63 -17.31 -8.14 15.73
CA ASN A 63 -15.89 -8.55 15.67
C ASN A 63 -15.65 -10.05 15.89
N ARG A 64 -16.54 -10.91 15.40
CA ARG A 64 -16.10 -12.22 14.92
C ARG A 64 -15.83 -12.10 13.43
N ILE A 65 -14.62 -11.66 13.07
CA ILE A 65 -14.04 -12.10 11.80
C ILE A 65 -14.06 -13.63 11.91
N PRO A 66 -14.88 -14.36 11.13
CA PRO A 66 -14.72 -15.79 11.06
C PRO A 66 -13.38 -15.93 10.36
N TRP A 67 -12.35 -16.22 11.14
CA TRP A 67 -11.15 -16.82 10.62
C TRP A 67 -11.61 -18.17 10.09
N THR A 68 -12.11 -18.15 8.85
CA THR A 68 -12.20 -19.34 8.05
C THR A 68 -10.78 -19.86 8.05
N SER A 69 -10.58 -20.94 8.80
CA SER A 69 -9.41 -21.78 8.70
C SER A 69 -9.44 -22.30 7.27
N ARG A 70 -8.95 -21.49 6.33
CA ARG A 70 -8.47 -22.04 5.07
C ARG A 70 -7.42 -23.05 5.54
N PRO A 71 -7.56 -24.34 5.19
CA PRO A 71 -6.54 -25.31 5.54
C PRO A 71 -5.19 -24.75 5.07
N PRO A 72 -4.08 -25.13 5.72
CA PRO A 72 -2.75 -24.68 5.29
C PRO A 72 -2.67 -24.91 3.79
N LEU A 73 -2.07 -23.97 3.06
CA LEU A 73 -1.71 -24.14 1.66
C LEU A 73 -0.91 -25.45 1.56
N ARG A 74 -1.62 -26.57 1.42
CA ARG A 74 -1.14 -27.76 0.76
C ARG A 74 -0.69 -27.16 -0.56
N LEU A 75 0.60 -27.26 -0.86
CA LEU A 75 0.98 -27.42 -2.25
C LEU A 75 0.30 -28.73 -2.69
N GLN A 76 -1.01 -28.69 -2.91
CA GLN A 76 -1.56 -29.34 -4.06
C GLN A 76 -0.85 -28.61 -5.19
N HIS A 77 0.25 -29.19 -5.66
CA HIS A 77 0.49 -29.20 -7.08
C HIS A 77 -0.78 -29.81 -7.68
N SER A 78 -1.79 -28.97 -7.83
CA SER A 78 -2.87 -29.26 -8.73
C SER A 78 -2.17 -29.53 -10.05
N LEU A 79 -2.34 -30.75 -10.55
CA LEU A 79 -1.93 -31.19 -11.89
C LEU A 79 -2.69 -30.42 -12.99
N HIS A 80 -3.07 -29.17 -12.73
CA HIS A 80 -3.56 -28.25 -13.72
C HIS A 80 -2.36 -27.84 -14.56
N SER A 81 -2.44 -28.16 -15.84
CA SER A 81 -1.55 -27.60 -16.86
C SER A 81 -1.42 -26.10 -16.63
N PRO A 82 -0.21 -25.52 -16.72
CA PRO A 82 -0.05 -24.10 -16.57
C PRO A 82 -1.02 -23.37 -17.52
N PRO A 83 -1.63 -22.26 -17.06
CA PRO A 83 -2.56 -21.52 -17.89
C PRO A 83 -1.91 -21.19 -19.24
N PRO A 84 -2.65 -21.26 -20.34
CA PRO A 84 -2.10 -21.02 -21.67
C PRO A 84 -1.46 -19.63 -21.71
N LEU A 85 -0.28 -19.56 -22.32
CA LEU A 85 0.46 -18.31 -22.45
C LEU A 85 -0.36 -17.30 -23.27
N PRO A 86 -0.36 -16.01 -22.88
CA PRO A 86 -1.09 -15.01 -23.64
C PRO A 86 -0.49 -14.87 -25.05
N PRO A 87 -1.29 -14.53 -26.07
CA PRO A 87 -0.79 -14.41 -27.43
C PRO A 87 0.25 -13.28 -27.53
N PRO A 88 1.32 -13.42 -28.33
CA PRO A 88 2.26 -12.32 -28.54
C PRO A 88 1.58 -11.09 -29.14
N ARG A 89 1.94 -9.90 -28.64
CA ARG A 89 1.52 -8.64 -29.24
C ARG A 89 2.09 -8.51 -30.64
N ASN A 90 1.23 -8.26 -31.62
CA ASN A 90 1.66 -7.99 -32.99
C ASN A 90 1.94 -6.50 -33.18
N TYR A 91 3.22 -6.13 -33.25
CA TYR A 91 3.65 -4.78 -33.59
C TYR A 91 5.05 -4.77 -34.22
N ARG A 92 5.33 -3.71 -34.98
CA ARG A 92 6.67 -3.42 -35.48
C ARG A 92 7.45 -2.62 -34.44
N SER A 93 8.59 -3.16 -34.01
CA SER A 93 9.43 -2.50 -33.00
C SER A 93 10.14 -1.28 -33.58
N ASN A 94 10.10 -0.15 -32.88
CA ASN A 94 10.81 1.08 -33.24
C ASN A 94 12.31 1.04 -32.92
N GLY A 95 12.73 0.16 -32.01
CA GLY A 95 14.12 -0.05 -31.63
C GLY A 95 14.26 -0.99 -30.44
N PHE A 96 15.46 -1.09 -29.87
CA PHE A 96 15.76 -1.87 -28.67
C PHE A 96 16.05 -0.95 -27.51
N LEU A 97 15.30 -1.10 -26.42
CA LEU A 97 15.55 -0.40 -25.17
C LEU A 97 16.37 -1.31 -24.24
N LYS A 98 17.57 -0.83 -23.89
CA LYS A 98 18.38 -1.40 -22.81
C LYS A 98 18.22 -0.52 -21.58
N VAL A 99 18.13 -1.11 -20.38
CA VAL A 99 17.96 -0.36 -19.14
C VAL A 99 18.90 -0.87 -18.06
N SER A 100 19.51 0.05 -17.33
CA SER A 100 20.22 -0.22 -16.07
C SER A 100 19.42 0.45 -14.95
N CYS A 101 18.85 -0.38 -14.09
CA CYS A 101 17.99 0.07 -12.99
C CYS A 101 18.84 0.32 -11.76
N ASN A 102 18.84 1.56 -11.27
CA ASN A 102 19.63 2.00 -10.11
C ASN A 102 18.76 2.25 -8.88
N GLY A 103 19.39 2.33 -7.70
CA GLY A 103 18.69 2.45 -6.43
C GLY A 103 18.75 1.17 -5.59
N GLY A 104 17.99 1.15 -4.49
CA GLY A 104 17.73 -0.09 -3.74
C GLY A 104 16.81 -1.06 -4.52
N LEU A 105 16.75 -2.33 -4.14
CA LEU A 105 15.99 -3.37 -4.86
C LEU A 105 14.53 -2.97 -5.16
N ASN A 106 13.82 -2.36 -4.21
CA ASN A 106 12.44 -1.90 -4.41
C ASN A 106 12.35 -0.70 -5.39
N GLN A 107 13.35 0.17 -5.42
CA GLN A 107 13.42 1.26 -6.40
C GLN A 107 13.72 0.72 -7.79
N MET A 108 14.63 -0.24 -7.90
CA MET A 108 14.91 -0.94 -9.16
C MET A 108 13.66 -1.66 -9.67
N ARG A 109 12.92 -2.35 -8.80
CA ARG A 109 11.64 -2.99 -9.13
C ARG A 109 10.63 -2.00 -9.71
N ALA A 110 10.45 -0.83 -9.08
CA ALA A 110 9.58 0.22 -9.60
C ALA A 110 10.07 0.75 -10.96
N ALA A 111 11.39 0.95 -11.10
CA ALA A 111 11.99 1.40 -12.35
C ALA A 111 11.79 0.39 -13.49
N ILE A 112 11.90 -0.91 -13.23
CA ILE A 112 11.59 -1.96 -14.22
C ILE A 112 10.15 -1.84 -14.71
N CYS A 113 9.20 -1.61 -13.79
CA CYS A 113 7.79 -1.42 -14.14
C CYS A 113 7.63 -0.23 -15.09
N ASP A 114 8.23 0.91 -14.76
CA ASP A 114 8.21 2.11 -15.61
C ASP A 114 8.82 1.85 -16.99
N MET A 115 9.92 1.11 -17.06
CA MET A 115 10.61 0.85 -18.34
C MET A 115 9.83 -0.12 -19.24
N VAL A 116 9.05 -1.04 -18.67
CA VAL A 116 8.08 -1.82 -19.45
C VAL A 116 7.00 -0.89 -20.01
N ILE A 117 6.52 0.08 -19.24
CA ILE A 117 5.53 1.07 -19.72
C ILE A 117 6.09 1.93 -20.84
N VAL A 118 7.32 2.43 -20.69
CA VAL A 118 7.98 3.20 -21.75
C VAL A 118 8.15 2.34 -23.01
N ALA A 119 8.58 1.08 -22.87
CA ALA A 119 8.68 0.18 -24.02
C ALA A 119 7.32 -0.09 -24.67
N ARG A 120 6.25 -0.21 -23.88
CA ARG A 120 4.86 -0.38 -24.33
C ARG A 120 4.35 0.83 -25.11
N LEU A 121 4.57 2.03 -24.56
CA LEU A 121 4.15 3.32 -25.11
C LEU A 121 4.84 3.60 -26.45
N LEU A 122 6.15 3.31 -26.51
CA LEU A 122 6.98 3.61 -27.67
C LEU A 122 7.08 2.47 -28.70
N ASN A 123 6.35 1.37 -28.49
CA ASN A 123 6.43 0.16 -29.32
C ASN A 123 7.89 -0.31 -29.51
N LEU A 124 8.61 -0.47 -28.42
CA LEU A 124 10.02 -0.91 -28.41
C LEU A 124 10.13 -2.40 -28.08
N THR A 125 11.26 -3.00 -28.42
CA THR A 125 11.67 -4.29 -27.87
C THR A 125 12.51 -4.02 -26.63
N LEU A 126 12.05 -4.50 -25.47
CA LEU A 126 12.80 -4.36 -24.22
C LEU A 126 13.83 -5.49 -24.11
N VAL A 127 15.06 -5.14 -23.74
CA VAL A 127 16.05 -6.13 -23.29
C VAL A 127 15.84 -6.35 -21.80
N VAL A 128 15.94 -7.60 -21.34
CA VAL A 128 15.87 -7.93 -19.89
C VAL A 128 16.71 -6.91 -19.09
N PRO A 129 16.12 -6.24 -18.09
CA PRO A 129 16.79 -5.19 -17.32
C PRO A 129 18.09 -5.64 -16.67
N GLU A 130 19.06 -4.74 -16.59
CA GLU A 130 20.26 -4.92 -15.77
C GLU A 130 20.03 -4.24 -14.41
N LEU A 131 20.34 -4.96 -13.33
CA LEU A 131 20.30 -4.39 -11.98
C LEU A 131 21.64 -3.69 -11.70
N ASP A 132 21.57 -2.48 -11.19
CA ASP A 132 22.75 -1.77 -10.71
C ASP A 132 23.25 -2.42 -9.40
N LYS A 133 24.56 -2.57 -9.33
CA LYS A 133 25.28 -3.19 -8.20
C LYS A 133 26.23 -2.20 -7.53
N THR A 134 26.20 -0.93 -7.95
CA THR A 134 27.21 0.08 -7.59
C THR A 134 26.66 1.29 -6.84
N SER A 135 25.34 1.51 -6.83
CA SER A 135 24.75 2.64 -6.10
C SER A 135 24.43 2.33 -4.65
N PHE A 136 23.31 1.63 -4.39
CA PHE A 136 22.80 1.36 -3.05
C PHE A 136 22.66 -0.13 -2.73
N TRP A 137 22.44 -0.94 -3.77
CA TRP A 137 22.30 -2.38 -3.63
C TRP A 137 23.68 -3.03 -3.75
N ALA A 138 24.19 -3.58 -2.63
CA ALA A 138 25.53 -4.17 -2.54
C ALA A 138 25.59 -5.68 -2.85
N ASP A 139 24.47 -6.26 -3.28
CA ASP A 139 24.40 -7.68 -3.63
C ASP A 139 24.73 -7.88 -5.12
N PRO A 140 25.53 -8.92 -5.46
CA PRO A 140 26.06 -9.11 -6.80
C PRO A 140 25.06 -9.75 -7.78
N SER A 141 23.84 -10.06 -7.36
CA SER A 141 22.82 -10.76 -8.16
C SER A 141 22.43 -9.97 -9.41
N ASP A 142 22.30 -10.68 -10.52
CA ASP A 142 21.67 -10.19 -11.74
C ASP A 142 20.14 -10.35 -11.69
N PHE A 143 19.44 -9.77 -12.68
CA PHE A 143 17.99 -9.89 -12.78
C PHE A 143 17.50 -11.33 -12.71
N GLY A 144 18.21 -12.26 -13.37
CA GLY A 144 17.83 -13.66 -13.45
C GLY A 144 18.10 -14.48 -12.18
N ASP A 145 18.89 -13.95 -11.26
CA ASP A 145 19.13 -14.58 -9.95
C ASP A 145 17.98 -14.26 -8.98
N ILE A 146 17.33 -13.10 -9.16
CA ILE A 146 16.22 -12.63 -8.32
C ILE A 146 14.86 -12.95 -8.92
N PHE A 147 14.66 -12.69 -10.22
CA PHE A 147 13.38 -12.82 -10.90
C PHE A 147 13.40 -13.90 -11.99
N ASP A 148 12.31 -14.64 -12.12
CA ASP A 148 12.14 -15.62 -13.19
C ASP A 148 12.03 -14.91 -14.55
N VAL A 149 13.12 -14.99 -15.32
CA VAL A 149 13.25 -14.36 -16.64
C VAL A 149 12.22 -14.89 -17.63
N SER A 150 11.95 -16.20 -17.61
CA SER A 150 11.03 -16.81 -18.57
C SER A 150 9.60 -16.38 -18.27
N HIS A 151 9.20 -16.43 -17.00
CA HIS A 151 7.91 -15.92 -16.55
C HIS A 151 7.74 -14.42 -16.84
N PHE A 152 8.76 -13.59 -16.61
CA PHE A 152 8.71 -12.16 -16.93
C PHE A 152 8.46 -11.90 -18.42
N ILE A 153 9.12 -12.65 -19.31
CA ILE A 153 8.92 -12.54 -20.77
C ILE A 153 7.53 -13.05 -21.16
N ASP A 154 7.15 -14.23 -20.68
CA ASP A 154 5.93 -14.90 -21.10
C ASP A 154 4.65 -14.25 -20.56
N SER A 155 4.69 -13.72 -19.34
CA SER A 155 3.55 -13.05 -18.70
C SER A 155 3.24 -11.66 -19.27
N LEU A 156 4.16 -11.07 -20.05
CA LEU A 156 4.05 -9.73 -20.64
C LEU A 156 4.07 -9.73 -22.17
N ARG A 157 4.13 -10.90 -22.81
CA ARG A 157 4.29 -11.04 -24.27
C ARG A 157 3.15 -10.44 -25.10
N ASP A 158 1.95 -10.31 -24.54
CA ASP A 158 0.78 -9.64 -25.11
C ASP A 158 0.85 -8.11 -25.05
N GLU A 159 1.84 -7.56 -24.34
CA GLU A 159 2.00 -6.13 -24.13
C GLU A 159 3.31 -5.59 -24.72
N VAL A 160 4.43 -6.28 -24.47
CA VAL A 160 5.77 -5.85 -24.88
C VAL A 160 6.59 -7.06 -25.32
N ARG A 161 7.31 -6.92 -26.43
CA ARG A 161 8.32 -7.89 -26.84
C ARG A 161 9.57 -7.71 -25.96
N ILE A 162 9.89 -8.73 -25.18
CA ILE A 162 11.05 -8.75 -24.30
C ILE A 162 12.04 -9.81 -24.79
N ILE A 163 13.33 -9.48 -24.83
CA ILE A 163 14.40 -10.41 -25.24
C ILE A 163 15.47 -10.50 -24.16
N LYS A 164 16.07 -11.69 -23.99
CA LYS A 164 17.14 -11.90 -23.00
C LYS A 164 18.40 -11.10 -23.30
N ARG A 165 18.77 -11.00 -24.58
CA ARG A 165 20.01 -10.35 -25.04
C ARG A 165 19.79 -9.68 -26.40
N LEU A 166 20.55 -8.64 -26.68
CA LEU A 166 20.54 -7.98 -27.98
C LEU A 166 20.97 -8.94 -29.10
N PRO A 167 20.41 -8.79 -30.32
CA PRO A 167 20.90 -9.50 -31.51
C PRO A 167 22.41 -9.30 -31.71
N LYS A 168 23.12 -10.35 -32.19
CA LYS A 168 24.58 -10.35 -32.34
C LYS A 168 25.13 -9.13 -33.11
N LYS A 169 24.41 -8.64 -34.13
CA LYS A 169 24.77 -7.45 -34.91
C LYS A 169 24.88 -6.15 -34.10
N PHE A 170 24.27 -6.10 -32.90
CA PHE A 170 24.33 -4.98 -31.97
C PHE A 170 25.27 -5.26 -30.78
N SER A 171 26.17 -6.24 -30.91
CA SER A 171 27.19 -6.52 -29.89
C SER A 171 28.41 -5.62 -30.06
N ARG A 172 29.02 -5.24 -28.94
CA ARG A 172 30.30 -4.51 -28.87
C ARG A 172 31.43 -5.21 -29.65
N LYS A 173 31.38 -6.55 -29.76
CA LYS A 173 32.32 -7.35 -30.57
C LYS A 173 32.32 -6.96 -32.05
N TYR A 174 31.20 -6.47 -32.57
CA TYR A 174 31.06 -5.99 -33.94
C TYR A 174 31.19 -4.46 -34.06
N GLY A 175 31.78 -3.80 -33.05
CA GLY A 175 31.98 -2.35 -33.04
C GLY A 175 30.72 -1.52 -32.76
N PHE A 176 29.59 -2.16 -32.42
CA PHE A 176 28.36 -1.43 -32.12
C PHE A 176 28.37 -0.84 -30.71
N GLN A 177 28.00 0.44 -30.60
CA GLN A 177 27.83 1.15 -29.33
C GLN A 177 26.41 1.69 -29.23
N ALA A 178 25.69 1.28 -28.17
CA ALA A 178 24.36 1.82 -27.89
C ALA A 178 24.45 3.30 -27.47
N PHE A 179 23.45 4.10 -27.85
CA PHE A 179 23.35 5.48 -27.40
C PHE A 179 22.94 5.50 -25.93
N GLN A 180 23.84 5.96 -25.05
CA GLN A 180 23.60 6.01 -23.62
C GLN A 180 23.01 7.36 -23.21
N MET A 181 21.97 7.34 -22.37
CA MET A 181 21.38 8.55 -21.81
C MET A 181 20.66 8.27 -20.48
N SER A 182 20.40 9.30 -19.69
CA SER A 182 19.47 9.25 -18.56
C SER A 182 18.22 10.06 -18.93
N PRO A 183 17.01 9.46 -18.93
CA PRO A 183 15.79 10.23 -19.11
C PRO A 183 15.62 11.30 -18.02
N VAL A 184 14.83 12.34 -18.30
CA VAL A 184 14.51 13.37 -17.30
C VAL A 184 13.59 12.78 -16.23
N SER A 185 13.85 13.09 -14.96
CA SER A 185 13.03 12.59 -13.84
C SER A 185 11.59 13.09 -13.94
N TRP A 186 10.63 12.26 -13.54
CA TRP A 186 9.20 12.56 -13.49
C TRP A 186 8.59 12.97 -14.85
N SER A 187 9.12 12.47 -15.95
CA SER A 187 8.65 12.81 -17.30
C SER A 187 7.29 12.18 -17.63
N ASN A 188 6.47 12.91 -18.39
CA ASN A 188 5.16 12.44 -18.87
C ASN A 188 5.26 11.72 -20.23
N GLU A 189 4.13 11.22 -20.74
CA GLU A 189 4.07 10.52 -22.04
C GLU A 189 4.57 11.37 -23.21
N LYS A 190 4.26 12.68 -23.21
CA LYS A 190 4.66 13.62 -24.27
C LYS A 190 6.18 13.67 -24.44
N TYR A 191 6.92 13.75 -23.33
CA TYR A 191 8.39 13.69 -23.35
C TYR A 191 8.90 12.43 -24.06
N TYR A 192 8.34 11.26 -23.74
CA TYR A 192 8.77 10.01 -24.36
C TYR A 192 8.41 9.95 -25.84
N LEU A 193 7.21 10.39 -26.21
CA LEU A 193 6.73 10.36 -27.60
C LEU A 193 7.48 11.36 -28.49
N GLU A 194 7.74 12.58 -28.00
CA GLU A 194 8.28 13.66 -28.82
C GLU A 194 9.80 13.77 -28.76
N GLN A 195 10.43 13.46 -27.62
CA GLN A 195 11.88 13.63 -27.44
C GLN A 195 12.64 12.31 -27.49
N ILE A 196 12.09 11.24 -26.90
CA ILE A 196 12.79 9.96 -26.78
C ILE A 196 12.59 9.09 -28.01
N LEU A 197 11.36 8.96 -28.52
CA LEU A 197 11.06 8.13 -29.69
C LEU A 197 11.94 8.43 -30.91
N PRO A 198 12.22 9.71 -31.28
CA PRO A 198 13.10 10.02 -32.41
C PRO A 198 14.52 9.47 -32.28
N LEU A 199 15.01 9.29 -31.04
CA LEU A 199 16.36 8.75 -30.80
C LEU A 199 16.47 7.28 -31.24
N PHE A 200 15.39 6.51 -31.15
CA PHE A 200 15.36 5.11 -31.61
C PHE A 200 15.41 5.01 -33.13
N SER A 201 14.83 5.98 -33.85
CA SER A 201 14.97 6.06 -35.30
C SER A 201 16.43 6.26 -35.72
N LYS A 202 17.17 7.09 -34.97
CA LYS A 202 18.59 7.43 -35.22
C LYS A 202 19.57 6.35 -34.78
N HIS A 203 19.42 5.78 -33.58
CA HIS A 203 20.45 4.91 -32.97
C HIS A 203 20.10 3.42 -32.94
N LYS A 204 18.83 3.04 -33.19
CA LYS A 204 18.26 1.67 -33.12
C LYS A 204 18.33 0.99 -31.75
N VAL A 205 19.38 1.21 -30.97
CA VAL A 205 19.55 0.75 -29.58
C VAL A 205 19.85 1.96 -28.70
N VAL A 206 18.98 2.21 -27.74
CA VAL A 206 19.16 3.26 -26.73
C VAL A 206 19.27 2.57 -25.38
N HIS A 207 20.26 2.97 -24.60
CA HIS A 207 20.52 2.46 -23.26
C HIS A 207 20.23 3.55 -22.24
N PHE A 208 19.18 3.35 -21.44
CA PHE A 208 18.95 4.16 -20.26
C PHE A 208 19.87 3.69 -19.13
N ASN A 209 20.89 4.48 -18.84
CA ASN A 209 21.90 4.14 -17.83
C ASN A 209 21.46 4.47 -16.40
N ARG A 210 20.37 5.21 -16.23
CA ARG A 210 19.69 5.46 -14.96
C ARG A 210 18.18 5.52 -15.18
N THR A 211 17.41 4.78 -14.39
CA THR A 211 15.96 4.64 -14.57
C THR A 211 15.15 4.88 -13.29
N ASP A 212 15.78 5.31 -12.21
CA ASP A 212 15.09 5.75 -10.99
C ASP A 212 14.17 6.95 -11.26
N THR A 213 12.87 6.83 -10.94
CA THR A 213 11.88 7.94 -10.98
C THR A 213 11.80 8.67 -12.33
N ARG A 214 11.91 7.95 -13.46
CA ARG A 214 11.96 8.58 -14.80
C ARG A 214 10.61 8.76 -15.47
N LEU A 215 9.59 8.03 -15.05
CA LEU A 215 8.24 8.15 -15.56
C LEU A 215 7.35 8.73 -14.45
N ALA A 216 6.47 9.67 -14.81
CA ALA A 216 5.57 10.30 -13.86
C ALA A 216 4.65 9.27 -13.17
N ASN A 217 4.26 9.53 -11.92
CA ASN A 217 3.27 8.71 -11.23
C ASN A 217 1.85 9.01 -11.74
N ASN A 218 1.57 10.27 -12.06
CA ASN A 218 0.25 10.76 -12.45
C ASN A 218 0.26 11.25 -13.91
N GLY A 219 -0.93 11.42 -14.50
CA GLY A 219 -1.07 11.95 -15.86
C GLY A 219 -0.65 10.95 -16.95
N ILE A 220 -0.70 9.65 -16.64
CA ILE A 220 -0.48 8.54 -17.56
C ILE A 220 -1.81 7.83 -17.80
N GLN A 221 -2.04 7.33 -19.01
CA GLN A 221 -3.25 6.61 -19.38
C GLN A 221 -3.52 5.41 -18.46
N LEU A 222 -4.79 5.15 -18.20
CA LEU A 222 -5.23 4.16 -17.20
C LEU A 222 -4.81 2.73 -17.55
N ASP A 223 -4.80 2.37 -18.82
CA ASP A 223 -4.32 1.07 -19.30
C ASP A 223 -2.83 0.87 -19.01
N LEU A 224 -2.00 1.89 -19.22
CA LEU A 224 -0.58 1.88 -18.88
C LEU A 224 -0.36 1.78 -17.36
N GLN A 225 -1.20 2.43 -16.55
CA GLN A 225 -1.16 2.28 -15.09
C GLN A 225 -1.54 0.86 -14.65
N LYS A 226 -2.57 0.26 -15.26
CA LYS A 226 -2.93 -1.14 -15.01
C LYS A 226 -1.80 -2.08 -15.42
N LEU A 227 -1.13 -1.83 -16.54
CA LEU A 227 0.05 -2.57 -16.95
C LEU A 227 1.18 -2.41 -15.94
N ARG A 228 1.41 -1.21 -15.40
CA ARG A 228 2.46 -0.97 -14.38
C ARG A 228 2.23 -1.86 -13.16
N CYS A 229 0.98 -1.95 -12.71
CA CYS A 229 0.58 -2.88 -11.65
C CYS A 229 0.76 -4.35 -12.04
N ARG A 230 0.37 -4.75 -13.26
CA ARG A 230 0.55 -6.11 -13.77
C ARG A 230 2.03 -6.51 -13.80
N VAL A 231 2.91 -5.64 -14.27
CA VAL A 231 4.36 -5.88 -14.24
C VAL A 231 4.83 -6.05 -12.80
N ASN A 232 4.44 -5.14 -11.91
CA ASN A 232 4.90 -5.17 -10.53
C ASN A 232 4.45 -6.42 -9.76
N PHE A 233 3.18 -6.80 -9.88
CA PHE A 233 2.57 -7.83 -9.03
C PHE A 233 2.48 -9.21 -9.70
N GLN A 234 2.52 -9.28 -11.03
CA GLN A 234 2.42 -10.55 -11.77
C GLN A 234 3.66 -10.84 -12.59
N GLY A 235 4.25 -9.84 -13.26
CA GLY A 235 5.41 -10.05 -14.14
C GLY A 235 6.70 -10.30 -13.39
N LEU A 236 6.97 -9.52 -12.33
CA LEU A 236 8.16 -9.63 -11.49
C LEU A 236 7.98 -10.70 -10.41
N LYS A 237 7.99 -11.95 -10.85
CA LYS A 237 7.95 -13.14 -9.99
C LYS A 237 9.38 -13.52 -9.58
N PHE A 238 9.59 -13.85 -8.31
CA PHE A 238 10.89 -14.32 -7.84
C PHE A 238 11.26 -15.67 -8.47
N THR A 239 12.54 -16.01 -8.46
CA THR A 239 13.03 -17.33 -8.89
C THR A 239 12.41 -18.44 -8.03
N PRO A 240 12.24 -19.66 -8.59
CA PRO A 240 11.69 -20.79 -7.84
C PRO A 240 12.42 -21.09 -6.53
N GLU A 241 13.73 -20.86 -6.49
CA GLU A 241 14.58 -21.05 -5.31
C GLU A 241 14.19 -20.07 -4.18
N ILE A 242 14.06 -18.78 -4.51
CA ILE A 242 13.65 -17.74 -3.57
C ILE A 242 12.21 -17.97 -3.10
N GLU A 243 11.29 -18.32 -4.01
CA GLU A 243 9.90 -18.63 -3.65
C GLU A 243 9.83 -19.85 -2.73
N THR A 244 10.55 -20.93 -3.04
CA THR A 244 10.58 -22.15 -2.24
C THR A 244 11.11 -21.88 -0.84
N LEU A 245 12.18 -21.09 -0.72
CA LEU A 245 12.70 -20.66 0.57
C LEU A 245 11.67 -19.82 1.34
N GLY A 246 11.06 -18.83 0.68
CA GLY A 246 10.00 -18.00 1.26
C GLY A 246 8.82 -18.83 1.79
N TYR A 247 8.32 -19.78 0.99
CA TYR A 247 7.26 -20.70 1.41
C TYR A 247 7.67 -21.57 2.60
N LYS A 248 8.92 -22.03 2.64
CA LYS A 248 9.44 -22.80 3.77
C LYS A 248 9.47 -21.95 5.05
N LEU A 249 9.94 -20.70 4.98
CA LEU A 249 9.94 -19.78 6.12
C LEU A 249 8.52 -19.49 6.61
N VAL A 250 7.60 -19.21 5.69
CA VAL A 250 6.18 -18.99 6.04
C VAL A 250 5.57 -20.24 6.68
N ARG A 251 5.85 -21.43 6.15
CA ARG A 251 5.37 -22.69 6.76
C ARG A 251 5.88 -22.85 8.19
N ILE A 252 7.17 -22.64 8.42
CA ILE A 252 7.77 -22.70 9.78
C ILE A 252 7.06 -21.74 10.74
N LEU A 253 6.73 -20.53 10.28
CA LEU A 253 6.00 -19.56 11.09
C LEU A 253 4.55 -20.02 11.35
N GLN A 254 3.86 -20.55 10.34
CA GLN A 254 2.47 -21.03 10.42
C GLN A 254 2.30 -22.29 11.26
N ASP A 255 3.31 -23.18 11.28
CA ASP A 255 3.29 -24.41 12.08
C ASP A 255 3.26 -24.10 13.59
N LYS A 256 3.70 -22.90 14.00
CA LYS A 256 3.62 -22.39 15.37
C LYS A 256 2.33 -21.63 15.67
N GLY A 257 1.52 -21.35 14.65
CA GLY A 257 0.27 -20.61 14.74
C GLY A 257 0.23 -19.36 13.85
N PRO A 258 -0.83 -18.55 13.97
CA PRO A 258 -0.94 -17.28 13.27
C PRO A 258 0.18 -16.31 13.68
N PHE A 259 0.63 -15.49 12.74
CA PHE A 259 1.68 -14.51 13.00
C PHE A 259 1.41 -13.20 12.26
N VAL A 260 2.00 -12.11 12.76
CA VAL A 260 2.05 -10.80 12.11
C VAL A 260 3.43 -10.60 11.52
N ALA A 261 3.50 -10.24 10.24
CA ALA A 261 4.74 -9.81 9.59
C ALA A 261 4.89 -8.29 9.75
N LEU A 262 5.95 -7.86 10.42
CA LEU A 262 6.24 -6.46 10.71
C LEU A 262 7.51 -6.04 9.95
N HIS A 263 7.38 -5.15 8.98
CA HIS A 263 8.53 -4.55 8.30
C HIS A 263 8.95 -3.26 9.03
N LEU A 264 10.11 -3.29 9.69
CA LEU A 264 10.65 -2.13 10.43
C LEU A 264 11.80 -1.48 9.66
N ARG A 265 11.50 -0.38 8.96
CA ARG A 265 12.52 0.41 8.27
C ARG A 265 13.13 1.47 9.20
N TYR A 266 13.80 1.01 10.26
CA TYR A 266 14.43 1.84 11.29
C TYR A 266 15.95 1.61 11.34
N GLU A 267 16.57 1.50 10.17
CA GLU A 267 18.02 1.37 10.01
C GLU A 267 18.72 2.74 10.01
N MET A 268 20.01 2.76 10.34
CA MET A 268 20.80 3.99 10.49
C MET A 268 20.83 4.84 9.20
N ASP A 269 20.95 4.21 8.03
CA ASP A 269 20.94 4.89 6.74
C ASP A 269 19.59 5.57 6.48
N MET A 270 18.49 4.90 6.82
CA MET A 270 17.15 5.44 6.66
C MET A 270 16.93 6.67 7.55
N LEU A 271 17.30 6.58 8.84
CA LEU A 271 17.12 7.69 9.79
C LEU A 271 18.01 8.89 9.45
N ALA A 272 19.25 8.65 9.04
CA ALA A 272 20.16 9.69 8.59
C ALA A 272 19.64 10.36 7.31
N PHE A 273 19.15 9.57 6.34
CA PHE A 273 18.60 10.09 5.08
C PHE A 273 17.33 10.92 5.30
N SER A 274 16.37 10.42 6.11
CA SER A 274 15.11 11.13 6.36
C SER A 274 15.26 12.29 7.35
N GLY A 275 16.37 12.34 8.11
CA GLY A 275 16.58 13.33 9.16
C GLY A 275 15.61 13.17 10.34
N CYS A 276 15.09 11.96 10.54
CA CYS A 276 14.08 11.68 11.57
C CYS A 276 14.76 11.21 12.85
N THR A 277 14.82 12.07 13.86
CA THR A 277 15.53 11.83 15.12
C THR A 277 14.60 11.74 16.32
N HIS A 278 13.29 11.55 16.10
CA HIS A 278 12.33 11.34 17.19
C HIS A 278 12.72 10.12 18.02
N GLY A 279 12.78 10.29 19.34
CA GLY A 279 13.24 9.28 20.30
C GLY A 279 14.76 9.10 20.37
N CYS A 280 15.55 9.78 19.53
CA CYS A 280 17.01 9.74 19.60
C CYS A 280 17.55 10.62 20.73
N THR A 281 18.70 10.25 21.29
CA THR A 281 19.49 11.17 22.14
C THR A 281 20.12 12.27 21.28
N VAL A 282 20.68 13.29 21.93
CA VAL A 282 21.39 14.37 21.23
C VAL A 282 22.59 13.81 20.47
N GLU A 283 23.31 12.86 21.07
CA GLU A 283 24.48 12.22 20.47
C GLU A 283 24.09 11.38 19.24
N GLU A 284 23.01 10.59 19.35
CA GLU A 284 22.46 9.81 18.24
C GLU A 284 22.01 10.71 17.09
N ALA A 285 21.34 11.82 17.39
CA ALA A 285 20.91 12.79 16.39
C ALA A 285 22.09 13.44 15.66
N GLU A 286 23.16 13.80 16.39
CA GLU A 286 24.38 14.35 15.81
C GLU A 286 25.16 13.33 14.98
N GLU A 287 25.19 12.06 15.39
CA GLU A 287 25.76 10.97 14.60
C GLU A 287 25.04 10.82 13.25
N LEU A 288 23.70 10.73 13.28
CA LEU A 288 22.88 10.64 12.07
C LEU A 288 23.06 11.87 11.17
N LYS A 289 23.20 13.06 11.76
CA LYS A 289 23.53 14.28 11.02
C LYS A 289 24.89 14.17 10.34
N ARG A 290 25.96 13.77 11.06
CA ARG A 290 27.30 13.58 10.47
C ARG A 290 27.28 12.59 9.32
N LEU A 291 26.60 11.44 9.49
CA LEU A 291 26.46 10.44 8.45
C LEU A 291 25.80 11.01 7.19
N ARG A 292 24.73 11.79 7.34
CA ARG A 292 24.07 12.46 6.21
C ARG A 292 24.96 13.44 5.47
N TYR A 293 25.84 14.16 6.16
CA TYR A 293 26.83 15.04 5.52
C TYR A 293 27.93 14.26 4.79
N ALA A 294 28.29 13.07 5.30
CA ALA A 294 29.32 12.24 4.69
C ALA A 294 28.96 11.68 3.30
N TYR A 295 27.66 11.60 2.95
CA TYR A 295 27.19 11.12 1.65
C TYR A 295 26.88 12.24 0.66
N PRO A 296 27.75 12.59 -0.32
CA PRO A 296 27.60 13.81 -1.12
C PRO A 296 26.35 13.85 -2.01
N TRP A 297 25.84 12.68 -2.43
CA TRP A 297 24.69 12.59 -3.34
C TRP A 297 23.33 12.80 -2.65
N TRP A 298 23.26 12.78 -1.32
CA TRP A 298 22.05 13.18 -0.59
C TRP A 298 21.93 14.70 -0.61
N ARG A 299 20.97 15.24 -1.38
CA ARG A 299 20.86 16.68 -1.63
C ARG A 299 20.49 17.49 -0.40
N GLU A 300 19.62 16.96 0.44
CA GLU A 300 19.09 17.67 1.59
C GLU A 300 19.91 17.36 2.83
N LYS A 301 20.53 18.39 3.42
CA LYS A 301 21.53 18.26 4.49
C LYS A 301 21.08 18.85 5.82
N GLU A 302 20.25 19.88 5.79
CA GLU A 302 19.60 20.41 6.99
C GLU A 302 18.12 20.05 6.89
N ILE A 303 17.61 19.35 7.91
CA ILE A 303 16.26 18.79 7.94
C ILE A 303 15.71 19.02 9.34
N MET A 304 14.54 19.65 9.42
CA MET A 304 13.79 19.80 10.66
C MET A 304 13.02 18.50 10.93
N SER A 305 13.53 17.66 11.83
CA SER A 305 12.94 16.33 12.11
C SER A 305 11.46 16.40 12.47
N GLU A 306 11.05 17.40 13.25
CA GLU A 306 9.67 17.52 13.74
C GLU A 306 8.70 17.84 12.59
N GLU A 307 9.06 18.75 11.70
CA GLU A 307 8.24 19.09 10.53
C GLU A 307 8.11 17.89 9.57
N ARG A 308 9.22 17.18 9.33
CA ARG A 308 9.21 15.95 8.51
C ARG A 308 8.27 14.89 9.08
N ARG A 309 8.28 14.75 10.40
CA ARG A 309 7.41 13.81 11.10
C ARG A 309 5.94 14.18 10.97
N GLN A 310 5.60 15.46 11.15
CA GLN A 310 4.22 15.97 10.98
C GLN A 310 3.69 15.78 9.55
N GLN A 311 4.58 15.78 8.56
CA GLN A 311 4.24 15.48 7.15
C GLN A 311 4.05 13.97 6.87
N GLY A 312 4.29 13.10 7.85
CA GLY A 312 4.21 11.64 7.68
C GLY A 312 5.37 11.05 6.89
N LEU A 313 6.52 11.73 6.82
CA LEU A 313 7.69 11.32 6.05
C LEU A 313 8.76 10.59 6.89
N CYS A 314 8.46 10.35 8.17
CA CYS A 314 9.32 9.59 9.08
C CYS A 314 8.82 8.16 9.25
N PRO A 315 9.73 7.17 9.40
CA PRO A 315 9.34 5.85 9.85
C PRO A 315 8.79 5.92 11.28
N LEU A 316 7.89 4.99 11.61
CA LEU A 316 7.49 4.75 12.99
C LEU A 316 8.69 4.23 13.78
N THR A 317 8.85 4.69 15.02
CA THR A 317 9.83 4.06 15.92
C THR A 317 9.34 2.67 16.32
N PRO A 318 10.23 1.76 16.77
CA PRO A 318 9.81 0.45 17.27
C PRO A 318 8.80 0.54 18.44
N GLU A 319 8.92 1.56 19.29
CA GLU A 319 7.98 1.83 20.38
C GLU A 319 6.60 2.24 19.85
N GLU A 320 6.54 3.09 18.82
CA GLU A 320 5.27 3.48 18.20
C GLU A 320 4.63 2.32 17.44
N ALA A 321 5.43 1.53 16.73
CA ALA A 321 4.95 0.31 16.09
C ALA A 321 4.34 -0.65 17.12
N THR A 322 4.93 -0.73 18.32
CA THR A 322 4.39 -1.52 19.44
C THR A 322 3.00 -1.02 19.85
N LEU A 323 2.85 0.29 20.06
CA LEU A 323 1.58 0.90 20.45
C LEU A 323 0.51 0.70 19.37
N VAL A 324 0.86 0.86 18.10
CA VAL A 324 -0.06 0.62 16.97
C VAL A 324 -0.53 -0.84 16.97
N LEU A 325 0.37 -1.81 17.16
CA LEU A 325 -0.01 -3.22 17.21
C LEU A 325 -0.96 -3.53 18.38
N GLN A 326 -0.69 -2.99 19.57
CA GLN A 326 -1.59 -3.16 20.72
C GLN A 326 -2.96 -2.51 20.48
N ALA A 327 -2.99 -1.31 19.88
CA ALA A 327 -4.24 -0.62 19.54
C ALA A 327 -5.07 -1.37 18.50
N LEU A 328 -4.42 -2.12 17.59
CA LEU A 328 -5.10 -3.01 16.64
C LEU A 328 -5.66 -4.29 17.30
N GLY A 329 -5.40 -4.50 18.59
CA GLY A 329 -5.93 -5.62 19.36
C GLY A 329 -5.04 -6.87 19.38
N PHE A 330 -3.78 -6.77 18.94
CA PHE A 330 -2.82 -7.84 19.11
C PHE A 330 -2.37 -7.93 20.57
N ASP A 331 -2.31 -9.16 21.10
CA ASP A 331 -1.95 -9.43 22.48
C ASP A 331 -0.55 -10.05 22.59
N LYS A 332 -0.11 -10.29 23.83
CA LYS A 332 1.20 -10.88 24.14
C LYS A 332 1.42 -12.28 23.57
N GLU A 333 0.37 -13.01 23.23
CA GLU A 333 0.48 -14.36 22.66
C GLU A 333 0.68 -14.30 21.13
N THR A 334 0.55 -13.11 20.54
CA THR A 334 0.73 -12.90 19.10
C THR A 334 2.20 -13.11 18.70
N GLN A 335 2.43 -14.03 17.76
CA GLN A 335 3.73 -14.23 17.13
C GLN A 335 4.03 -13.09 16.15
N ILE A 336 5.19 -12.45 16.27
CA ILE A 336 5.63 -11.36 15.39
C ILE A 336 6.88 -11.80 14.62
N TYR A 337 6.80 -11.82 13.28
CA TYR A 337 7.97 -11.94 12.43
C TYR A 337 8.46 -10.54 12.04
N ILE A 338 9.70 -10.21 12.37
CA ILE A 338 10.30 -8.90 12.03
C ILE A 338 11.15 -9.04 10.78
N ALA A 339 10.75 -8.33 9.71
CA ALA A 339 11.54 -8.15 8.51
C ALA A 339 12.22 -6.77 8.56
N SER A 340 13.52 -6.73 8.81
CA SER A 340 14.27 -5.47 8.83
C SER A 340 15.77 -5.71 8.73
N GLY A 341 16.51 -4.69 8.32
CA GLY A 341 17.94 -4.64 8.54
C GLY A 341 18.31 -4.48 10.03
N GLU A 342 19.54 -4.05 10.27
CA GLU A 342 19.98 -3.71 11.63
C GLU A 342 19.22 -2.49 12.15
N ILE A 343 18.47 -2.68 13.24
CA ILE A 343 17.70 -1.61 13.86
C ILE A 343 18.65 -0.68 14.59
N TYR A 344 18.61 0.62 14.27
CA TYR A 344 19.44 1.61 14.95
C TYR A 344 19.11 1.66 16.44
N GLY A 345 20.10 1.58 17.32
CA GLY A 345 19.90 1.43 18.77
C GLY A 345 19.57 -0.01 19.23
N SER A 346 19.54 -0.98 18.31
CA SER A 346 19.54 -2.42 18.58
C SER A 346 18.49 -2.87 19.61
N GLU A 347 18.88 -3.70 20.58
CA GLU A 347 18.03 -4.30 21.60
C GLU A 347 17.30 -3.25 22.45
N ARG A 348 17.92 -2.10 22.71
CA ARG A 348 17.34 -1.02 23.50
C ARG A 348 16.06 -0.50 22.86
N ARG A 349 16.06 -0.28 21.54
CA ARG A 349 14.86 0.18 20.81
C ARG A 349 13.78 -0.89 20.70
N LEU A 350 14.19 -2.16 20.58
CA LEU A 350 13.26 -3.28 20.48
C LEU A 350 12.69 -3.72 21.84
N ALA A 351 13.13 -3.13 22.95
CA ALA A 351 12.75 -3.54 24.30
C ALA A 351 11.22 -3.46 24.51
N SER A 352 10.59 -2.35 24.14
CA SER A 352 9.14 -2.18 24.26
C SER A 352 8.37 -3.20 23.44
N LEU A 353 8.83 -3.48 22.21
CA LEU A 353 8.20 -4.44 21.32
C LEU A 353 8.31 -5.86 21.88
N ARG A 354 9.47 -6.25 22.42
CA ARG A 354 9.68 -7.56 23.06
C ARG A 354 8.88 -7.74 24.35
N ALA A 355 8.76 -6.68 25.14
CA ALA A 355 7.97 -6.71 26.36
C ALA A 355 6.47 -6.89 26.04
N ALA A 356 5.97 -6.25 24.98
CA ALA A 356 4.59 -6.39 24.54
C ALA A 356 4.34 -7.73 23.82
N PHE A 357 5.31 -8.21 23.03
CA PHE A 357 5.20 -9.40 22.18
C PHE A 357 6.42 -10.31 22.37
N PRO A 358 6.40 -11.22 23.36
CA PRO A 358 7.53 -12.12 23.65
C PRO A 358 7.85 -13.10 22.51
N HIS A 359 6.90 -13.41 21.63
CA HIS A 359 7.05 -14.38 20.55
C HIS A 359 7.56 -13.76 19.24
N ILE A 360 8.69 -13.06 19.32
CA ILE A 360 9.34 -12.44 18.14
C ILE A 360 10.29 -13.43 17.44
N VAL A 361 10.21 -13.47 16.11
CA VAL A 361 11.05 -14.28 15.24
C VAL A 361 11.77 -13.38 14.23
N ARG A 362 13.07 -13.64 14.03
CA ARG A 362 13.93 -13.08 12.97
C ARG A 362 14.73 -14.24 12.38
N PHE A 363 14.97 -14.22 11.07
CA PHE A 363 15.73 -15.25 10.35
C PHE A 363 17.10 -14.74 9.92
#